data_AF-A0A5C5ZJ76-F1
#
_entry.id   AF-A0A5C5ZJ76-F1
#
_cell.length_a   1.000
_cell.length_b   1.000
_cell.length_c   1.000
_cell.angle_alpha   90.00
_cell.angle_beta   90.00
_cell.angle_gamma   90.00
#
_symmetry.space_group_name_H-M   'P 1'
#
loop_
_entity.id
_entity.type
_entity.pdbx_description
1 polymer ?
#
loop_
_entity_poly.entity_id
_entity_poly.type
_entity_poly.pdbx_seq_one_letter_code
_entity_poly.pdbx_strand_id
1 'polypeptide(L)'
;MIPVNPIKGYKTPKQRSRITYFTPEQEGALLSAASPSLAVAIKVCIRTGARPGCEFAKLTADHVEDMGDRMEWRFEPHESKTGNLRILRIIDPEILALVRERMHLEGPIFRCQSGTPWKRYNLTERLRTIKKRLIKQGVKFDDDACFYTCRHTYAKRVLQGFWSGKPTNIETLARLMGNSPQVCQDHYLQWSESYAEPLWESA
;
A
#
# COMPACT_ATOMS: atom_id res chain seq x y z
N MET A 1 -30.27 -18.88 -27.19
CA MET A 1 -28.79 -19.01 -27.18
C MET A 1 -28.23 -18.11 -28.25
N ILE A 2 -27.18 -17.32 -27.97
CA ILE A 2 -26.48 -16.55 -29.01
C ILE A 2 -25.43 -17.49 -29.64
N PRO A 3 -25.51 -17.80 -30.95
CA PRO A 3 -24.72 -18.86 -31.57
C PRO A 3 -23.25 -18.49 -31.81
N VAL A 4 -22.91 -17.20 -31.71
CA VAL A 4 -21.55 -16.67 -31.89
C VAL A 4 -21.29 -15.56 -30.89
N ASN A 5 -20.04 -15.48 -30.40
CA ASN A 5 -19.64 -14.42 -29.49
C ASN A 5 -19.68 -13.05 -30.22
N PRO A 6 -20.60 -12.14 -29.87
CA PRO A 6 -20.83 -10.90 -30.61
C PRO A 6 -19.68 -9.89 -30.45
N ILE A 7 -18.77 -10.11 -29.50
CA ILE A 7 -17.59 -9.26 -29.27
C ILE A 7 -16.30 -9.89 -29.79
N LYS A 8 -16.39 -11.04 -30.48
CA LYS A 8 -15.24 -11.67 -31.13
C LYS A 8 -14.71 -10.75 -32.24
N GLY A 9 -13.46 -10.29 -32.10
CA GLY A 9 -12.82 -9.36 -33.06
C GLY A 9 -12.71 -7.92 -32.57
N TYR A 10 -13.37 -7.55 -31.47
CA TYR A 10 -13.14 -6.25 -30.84
C TYR A 10 -11.77 -6.24 -30.14
N LYS A 11 -10.97 -5.20 -30.41
CA LYS A 11 -9.71 -4.99 -29.70
C LYS A 11 -10.00 -4.48 -28.29
N THR A 12 -9.41 -5.12 -27.29
CA THR A 12 -9.43 -4.59 -25.92
C THR A 12 -8.73 -3.23 -25.91
N PRO A 13 -9.37 -2.16 -25.39
CA PRO A 13 -8.73 -0.86 -25.30
C PRO A 13 -7.49 -0.93 -24.42
N LYS A 14 -6.45 -0.17 -24.75
CA LYS A 14 -5.24 -0.08 -23.92
C LYS A 14 -5.61 0.51 -22.55
N GLN A 15 -5.36 -0.24 -21.49
CA GLN A 15 -5.58 0.22 -20.14
C GLN A 15 -4.56 1.31 -19.80
N ARG A 16 -5.02 2.50 -19.42
CA ARG A 16 -4.14 3.52 -18.81
C ARG A 16 -3.97 3.17 -17.34
N SER A 17 -2.72 3.00 -16.90
CA SER A 17 -2.45 2.83 -15.48
C SER A 17 -2.65 4.17 -14.77
N ARG A 18 -3.69 4.24 -13.93
CA ARG A 18 -3.95 5.40 -13.08
C ARG A 18 -3.17 5.21 -11.79
N ILE A 19 -2.06 5.92 -11.66
CA ILE A 19 -1.14 5.71 -10.55
C ILE A 19 -0.91 7.04 -9.86
N THR A 20 -1.60 7.16 -8.74
CA THR A 20 -1.58 8.33 -7.86
C THR A 20 -0.71 8.01 -6.66
N TYR A 21 -0.14 9.02 -6.03
CA TYR A 21 0.51 8.91 -4.73
C TYR A 21 0.08 10.09 -3.86
N PHE A 22 0.21 9.96 -2.54
CA PHE A 22 0.01 11.09 -1.63
C PHE A 22 1.32 11.86 -1.47
N THR A 23 1.29 13.16 -1.74
CA THR A 23 2.39 14.07 -1.37
C THR A 23 2.50 14.19 0.16
N PRO A 24 3.62 14.68 0.71
CA PRO A 24 3.75 14.92 2.15
C PRO A 24 2.64 15.83 2.71
N GLU A 25 2.24 16.85 1.95
CA GLU A 25 1.18 17.79 2.34
C GLU A 25 -0.19 17.11 2.33
N GLN A 26 -0.47 16.29 1.32
CA GLN A 26 -1.70 15.50 1.26
C GLN A 26 -1.76 14.47 2.39
N GLU A 27 -0.66 13.76 2.66
CA GLU A 27 -0.56 12.83 3.79
C GLU A 27 -0.78 13.56 5.12
N GLY A 28 -0.12 14.69 5.35
CA GLY A 28 -0.32 15.51 6.53
C GLY A 28 -1.77 15.94 6.70
N ALA A 29 -2.38 16.50 5.65
CA ALA A 29 -3.78 16.91 5.66
C ALA A 29 -4.74 15.73 5.94
N LEU A 30 -4.47 14.56 5.35
CA LEU A 30 -5.25 13.34 5.59
C LEU A 30 -5.14 12.87 7.04
N LEU A 31 -3.93 12.83 7.60
CA LEU A 31 -3.67 12.39 8.97
C LEU A 31 -4.30 13.35 9.98
N SER A 32 -4.17 14.67 9.79
CA SER A 32 -4.79 15.67 10.66
C SER A 32 -6.32 15.64 10.63
N ALA A 33 -6.89 15.27 9.48
CA ALA A 33 -8.34 15.23 9.29
C ALA A 33 -8.97 13.88 9.68
N ALA A 34 -8.17 12.83 9.86
CA ALA A 34 -8.63 11.48 10.16
C ALA A 34 -8.97 11.26 11.63
N SER A 35 -9.88 10.32 11.89
CA SER A 35 -10.02 9.78 13.24
C SER A 35 -8.77 8.99 13.62
N PRO A 36 -8.44 8.82 14.92
CA PRO A 36 -7.22 8.14 15.35
C PRO A 36 -7.01 6.77 14.70
N SER A 37 -8.06 5.93 14.64
CA SER A 37 -7.98 4.60 14.01
C SER A 37 -7.73 4.66 12.50
N LEU A 38 -8.27 5.67 11.82
CA LEU A 38 -8.07 5.84 10.37
C LEU A 38 -6.69 6.43 10.07
N ALA A 39 -6.20 7.36 10.89
CA ALA A 39 -4.85 7.90 10.80
C ALA A 39 -3.82 6.76 10.94
N VAL A 40 -4.02 5.88 11.91
CA VAL A 40 -3.25 4.62 12.05
C VAL A 40 -3.31 3.78 10.76
N ALA A 41 -4.50 3.58 10.20
CA ALA A 41 -4.64 2.77 8.98
C ALA A 41 -3.89 3.36 7.78
N ILE A 42 -4.01 4.68 7.56
CA ILE A 42 -3.31 5.40 6.49
C ILE A 42 -1.80 5.26 6.69
N LYS A 43 -1.33 5.58 7.90
CA LYS A 43 0.09 5.51 8.26
C LYS A 43 0.66 4.11 8.04
N VAL A 44 0.05 3.09 8.64
CA VAL A 44 0.53 1.71 8.50
C VAL A 44 0.61 1.29 7.03
N CYS A 45 -0.43 1.55 6.24
CA CYS A 45 -0.43 1.14 4.82
C CYS A 45 0.64 1.90 3.98
N ILE A 46 0.91 3.16 4.31
CA ILE A 46 1.97 3.96 3.66
C ILE A 46 3.37 3.48 4.08
N ARG A 47 3.55 3.09 5.33
CA ARG A 47 4.87 2.75 5.89
C ARG A 47 5.28 1.30 5.60
N THR A 48 4.33 0.39 5.44
CA THR A 48 4.61 -1.06 5.23
C THR A 48 4.27 -1.55 3.82
N GLY A 49 3.50 -0.77 3.06
CA GLY A 49 2.97 -1.21 1.77
C GLY A 49 1.90 -2.30 1.88
N ALA A 50 1.36 -2.57 3.06
CA ALA A 50 0.31 -3.57 3.25
C ALA A 50 -0.93 -3.30 2.36
N ARG A 51 -1.49 -4.36 1.79
CA ARG A 51 -2.77 -4.29 1.08
C ARG A 51 -3.89 -3.98 2.09
N PRO A 52 -4.60 -2.85 1.95
CA PRO A 52 -5.50 -2.36 3.00
C PRO A 52 -6.60 -3.34 3.40
N GLY A 53 -7.19 -4.04 2.43
CA GLY A 53 -8.37 -4.88 2.65
C GLY A 53 -8.11 -6.34 3.00
N CYS A 54 -6.86 -6.81 2.97
CA CYS A 54 -6.54 -8.22 3.23
C CYS A 54 -5.29 -8.41 4.09
N GLU A 55 -4.21 -7.67 3.88
CA GLU A 55 -3.00 -7.79 4.71
C GLU A 55 -3.18 -6.93 5.98
N PHE A 56 -3.43 -5.62 5.82
CA PHE A 56 -3.64 -4.71 6.95
C PHE A 56 -4.88 -5.09 7.78
N ALA A 57 -6.01 -5.35 7.12
CA ALA A 57 -7.28 -5.58 7.80
C ALA A 57 -7.36 -6.94 8.53
N LYS A 58 -6.51 -7.92 8.18
CA LYS A 58 -6.54 -9.26 8.78
C LYS A 58 -5.33 -9.58 9.65
N LEU A 59 -4.33 -8.69 9.73
CA LEU A 59 -3.15 -8.91 10.55
C LEU A 59 -3.54 -9.23 11.99
N THR A 60 -3.16 -10.42 12.45
CA THR A 60 -3.29 -10.90 13.84
C THR A 60 -1.89 -11.04 14.45
N ALA A 61 -1.82 -11.32 15.76
CA ALA A 61 -0.55 -11.63 16.42
C ALA A 61 0.19 -12.82 15.78
N ASP A 62 -0.54 -13.85 15.32
CA ASP A 62 0.04 -15.07 14.73
C ASP A 62 0.80 -14.81 13.42
N HIS A 63 0.49 -13.72 12.72
CA HIS A 63 1.20 -13.34 11.50
C HIS A 63 2.54 -12.65 11.79
N VAL A 64 2.80 -12.22 13.03
CA VAL A 64 3.92 -11.34 13.38
C VAL A 64 5.07 -12.16 13.95
N GLU A 65 6.21 -12.10 13.27
CA GLU A 65 7.50 -12.53 13.80
C GLU A 65 8.27 -11.29 14.28
N ASP A 66 8.34 -11.10 15.60
CA ASP A 66 9.04 -9.99 16.23
C ASP A 66 10.50 -10.35 16.55
N MET A 67 11.44 -9.61 15.96
CA MET A 67 12.88 -9.78 16.14
C MET A 67 13.51 -8.62 16.93
N GLY A 68 12.72 -7.79 17.60
CA GLY A 68 13.20 -6.68 18.43
C GLY A 68 13.41 -5.38 17.66
N ASP A 69 14.42 -5.30 16.79
CA ASP A 69 14.67 -4.09 15.99
C ASP A 69 13.89 -4.06 14.65
N ARG A 70 13.22 -5.17 14.33
CA ARG A 70 12.45 -5.38 13.11
C ARG A 70 11.34 -6.41 13.30
N MET A 71 10.37 -6.40 12.38
CA MET A 71 9.30 -7.40 12.31
C MET A 71 9.12 -7.93 10.88
N GLU A 72 8.72 -9.19 10.79
CA GLU A 72 8.09 -9.73 9.59
C GLU A 72 6.60 -9.97 9.83
N TRP A 73 5.76 -9.54 8.88
CA TRP A 73 4.37 -9.98 8.81
C TRP A 73 4.24 -11.01 7.72
N ARG A 74 3.94 -12.26 8.10
CA ARG A 74 3.88 -13.43 7.24
C ARG A 74 2.43 -13.81 7.03
N PHE A 75 1.99 -13.82 5.76
CA PHE A 75 0.69 -14.29 5.34
C PHE A 75 0.86 -15.50 4.44
N GLU A 76 0.18 -16.58 4.78
CA GLU A 76 0.27 -17.83 4.04
C GLU A 76 -0.33 -17.69 2.61
N PRO A 77 0.03 -18.58 1.67
CA PRO A 77 -0.46 -18.53 0.29
C PRO A 77 -1.99 -18.38 0.17
N HIS A 78 -2.74 -19.05 1.04
CA HIS A 78 -4.22 -19.02 1.04
C HIS A 78 -4.81 -17.71 1.56
N GLU A 79 -4.01 -16.89 2.25
CA GLU A 79 -4.41 -15.57 2.79
C GLU A 79 -4.01 -14.43 1.85
N SER A 80 -3.04 -14.70 0.98
CA SER A 80 -2.50 -13.79 0.00
C SER A 80 -3.35 -13.75 -1.28
N LYS A 81 -3.59 -12.54 -1.80
CA LYS A 81 -4.32 -12.35 -3.06
C LYS A 81 -3.69 -13.10 -4.24
N THR A 82 -2.36 -13.26 -4.24
CA THR A 82 -1.61 -13.84 -5.35
C THR A 82 -1.37 -15.34 -5.20
N GLY A 83 -1.89 -15.98 -4.14
CA GLY A 83 -1.67 -17.41 -3.90
C GLY A 83 -0.22 -17.76 -3.55
N ASN A 84 0.57 -16.79 -3.10
CA ASN A 84 1.98 -16.95 -2.76
C ASN A 84 2.24 -16.44 -1.35
N LEU A 85 3.23 -17.04 -0.66
CA LEU A 85 3.71 -16.56 0.63
C LEU A 85 4.04 -15.07 0.55
N ARG A 86 3.47 -14.30 1.48
CA ARG A 86 3.59 -12.85 1.49
C ARG A 86 4.24 -12.41 2.79
N ILE A 87 5.45 -11.88 2.68
CA ILE A 87 6.23 -11.36 3.81
C ILE A 87 6.37 -9.85 3.66
N LEU A 88 5.96 -9.09 4.67
CA LEU A 88 6.24 -7.66 4.80
C LEU A 88 7.36 -7.47 5.82
N ARG A 89 8.42 -6.77 5.42
CA ARG A 89 9.58 -6.50 6.28
C ARG A 89 9.51 -5.08 6.79
N ILE A 90 9.50 -4.91 8.10
CA ILE A 90 9.22 -3.63 8.76
C ILE A 90 10.34 -3.31 9.72
N ILE A 91 10.92 -2.12 9.54
CA ILE A 91 11.99 -1.57 10.37
C ILE A 91 11.57 -0.26 11.05
N ASP A 92 10.36 0.22 10.77
CA ASP A 92 9.86 1.49 11.29
C ASP A 92 9.54 1.39 12.79
N PRO A 93 10.30 2.04 13.69
CA PRO A 93 10.15 1.86 15.12
C PRO A 93 8.76 2.21 15.65
N GLU A 94 8.08 3.17 15.01
CA GLU A 94 6.74 3.55 15.40
C GLU A 94 5.73 2.46 15.04
N ILE A 95 5.88 1.83 13.88
CA ILE A 95 5.03 0.69 13.49
C ILE A 95 5.32 -0.52 14.38
N LEU A 96 6.58 -0.77 14.75
CA LEU A 96 6.93 -1.86 15.66
C LEU A 96 6.25 -1.68 17.03
N ALA A 97 6.39 -0.50 17.63
CA ALA A 97 5.78 -0.18 18.92
C ALA A 97 4.25 -0.31 18.86
N LEU A 98 3.64 0.21 17.79
CA LEU A 98 2.20 0.17 17.54
C LEU A 98 1.65 -1.26 17.43
N VAL A 99 2.40 -2.17 16.80
CA VAL A 99 2.02 -3.58 16.68
C VAL A 99 2.14 -4.28 18.03
N ARG A 100 3.26 -4.11 18.74
CA ARG A 100 3.49 -4.71 20.07
C ARG A 100 2.39 -4.36 21.06
N GLU A 101 1.98 -3.09 21.08
CA GLU A 101 0.89 -2.62 21.93
C GLU A 101 -0.41 -3.39 21.69
N ARG A 102 -0.62 -3.94 20.48
CA ARG A 102 -1.89 -4.55 20.05
C ARG A 102 -1.83 -6.06 19.84
N MET A 103 -0.67 -6.69 19.98
CA MET A 103 -0.52 -8.15 19.84
C MET A 103 -1.26 -8.94 20.92
N HIS A 104 -1.66 -8.31 22.02
CA HIS A 104 -2.49 -8.95 23.05
C HIS A 104 -3.97 -9.13 22.64
N LEU A 105 -4.39 -8.51 21.53
CA LEU A 105 -5.77 -8.58 21.06
C LEU A 105 -6.04 -9.91 20.35
N GLU A 106 -7.20 -10.50 20.60
CA GLU A 106 -7.68 -11.65 19.83
C GLU A 106 -8.11 -11.22 18.41
N GLY A 107 -7.70 -11.98 17.39
CA GLY A 107 -8.03 -11.67 15.99
C GLY A 107 -7.29 -10.45 15.45
N PRO A 108 -7.91 -9.67 14.53
CA PRO A 108 -7.21 -8.55 13.89
C PRO A 108 -6.78 -7.44 14.86
N ILE A 109 -5.50 -7.09 14.82
CA ILE A 109 -4.89 -6.10 15.72
C ILE A 109 -5.21 -4.66 15.31
N PHE A 110 -5.50 -4.41 14.04
CA PHE A 110 -5.96 -3.11 13.56
C PHE A 110 -7.48 -3.09 13.46
N ARG A 111 -8.10 -2.31 14.35
CA ARG A 111 -9.56 -2.18 14.46
C ARG A 111 -10.02 -0.78 14.11
N CYS A 112 -11.24 -0.66 13.62
CA CYS A 112 -11.87 0.64 13.40
C CYS A 112 -12.39 1.21 14.73
N GLN A 113 -12.94 2.43 14.69
CA GLN A 113 -13.35 3.16 15.90
C GLN A 113 -14.40 2.42 16.75
N SER A 114 -15.21 1.53 16.15
CA SER A 114 -16.17 0.70 16.89
C SER A 114 -15.56 -0.58 17.48
N GLY A 115 -14.23 -0.72 17.47
CA GLY A 115 -13.52 -1.90 17.98
C GLY A 115 -13.59 -3.14 17.08
N THR A 116 -14.22 -3.06 15.92
CA THR A 116 -14.35 -4.18 14.97
C THR A 116 -13.26 -4.15 13.90
N PRO A 117 -12.90 -5.28 13.28
CA PRO A 117 -11.91 -5.33 12.21
C PRO A 117 -12.26 -4.41 11.03
N TRP A 118 -11.23 -3.86 10.39
CA TRP A 118 -11.40 -3.08 9.18
C TRP A 118 -11.96 -3.93 8.03
N LYS A 119 -12.81 -3.32 7.21
CA LYS A 119 -13.27 -3.89 5.95
C LYS A 119 -12.87 -2.97 4.81
N ARG A 120 -12.62 -3.54 3.62
CA ARG A 120 -12.19 -2.78 2.42
C ARG A 120 -13.10 -1.60 2.10
N TYR A 121 -14.42 -1.81 2.12
CA TYR A 121 -15.38 -0.75 1.81
C TYR A 121 -15.32 0.37 2.86
N ASN A 122 -15.21 0.03 4.15
CA ASN A 122 -15.17 1.00 5.25
C ASN A 122 -13.93 1.91 5.15
N LEU A 123 -12.74 1.33 4.90
CA LEU A 123 -11.52 2.11 4.64
C LEU A 123 -11.69 3.08 3.46
N THR A 124 -12.25 2.58 2.35
CA THR A 124 -12.44 3.37 1.13
C THR A 124 -13.44 4.51 1.33
N GLU A 125 -14.60 4.24 1.93
CA GLU A 125 -15.63 5.23 2.20
C GLU A 125 -15.12 6.33 3.14
N ARG A 126 -14.43 5.95 4.23
CA ARG A 126 -13.93 6.93 5.20
C ARG A 126 -12.91 7.88 4.61
N LEU A 127 -11.94 7.36 3.85
CA LEU A 127 -10.97 8.21 3.18
C LEU A 127 -11.63 9.08 2.11
N ARG A 128 -12.59 8.55 1.34
CA ARG A 128 -13.34 9.34 0.36
C ARG A 128 -14.06 10.51 1.03
N THR A 129 -14.68 10.29 2.18
CA THR A 129 -15.37 11.34 2.95
C THR A 129 -14.41 12.44 3.38
N ILE A 130 -13.24 12.07 3.92
CA ILE A 130 -12.22 13.06 4.32
C ILE A 130 -11.65 13.78 3.10
N LYS A 131 -11.30 13.07 2.02
CA LYS A 131 -10.84 13.65 0.76
C LYS A 131 -11.83 14.69 0.25
N LYS A 132 -13.13 14.38 0.20
CA LYS A 132 -14.17 15.34 -0.21
C LYS A 132 -14.18 16.61 0.66
N ARG A 133 -14.00 16.48 1.98
CA ARG A 133 -13.92 17.62 2.89
C ARG A 133 -12.66 18.46 2.66
N LEU A 134 -11.50 17.81 2.51
CA LEU A 134 -10.22 18.48 2.26
C LEU A 134 -10.20 19.21 0.91
N ILE A 135 -10.82 18.63 -0.13
CA ILE A 135 -10.99 19.30 -1.43
C ILE A 135 -11.79 20.60 -1.27
N LYS A 136 -12.87 20.60 -0.48
CA LYS A 136 -13.62 21.82 -0.16
C LYS A 136 -12.80 22.86 0.60
N GLN A 137 -11.76 22.41 1.32
CA GLN A 137 -10.80 23.27 2.04
C GLN A 137 -9.60 23.68 1.17
N GLY A 138 -9.61 23.35 -0.13
CA GLY A 138 -8.58 23.76 -1.08
C GLY A 138 -7.43 22.77 -1.29
N VAL A 139 -7.43 21.61 -0.61
CA VAL A 139 -6.39 20.58 -0.82
C VAL A 139 -6.66 19.87 -2.14
N LYS A 140 -5.68 19.91 -3.06
CA LYS A 140 -5.76 19.23 -4.36
C LYS A 140 -5.38 17.76 -4.21
N PHE A 141 -6.16 16.87 -4.80
CA PHE A 141 -5.89 15.43 -4.89
C PHE A 141 -6.07 14.97 -6.33
N ASP A 142 -5.37 13.92 -6.74
CA ASP A 142 -5.68 13.23 -7.98
C ASP A 142 -7.09 12.62 -7.91
N ASP A 143 -7.81 12.62 -9.04
CA ASP A 143 -9.19 12.14 -9.12
C ASP A 143 -9.33 10.69 -8.64
N ASP A 144 -8.40 9.83 -9.08
CA ASP A 144 -8.36 8.42 -8.74
C ASP A 144 -7.74 8.11 -7.37
N ALA A 145 -7.30 9.13 -6.61
CA ALA A 145 -6.74 8.93 -5.29
C ALA A 145 -7.76 8.28 -4.34
N CYS A 146 -7.41 7.12 -3.81
CA CYS A 146 -8.24 6.27 -2.97
C CYS A 146 -7.39 5.60 -1.86
N PHE A 147 -7.96 4.68 -1.07
CA PHE A 147 -7.19 4.07 0.01
C PHE A 147 -6.01 3.23 -0.50
N TYR A 148 -6.14 2.67 -1.70
CA TYR A 148 -5.05 1.93 -2.33
C TYR A 148 -3.86 2.84 -2.71
N THR A 149 -4.09 4.15 -2.83
CA THR A 149 -3.02 5.15 -3.03
C THR A 149 -2.00 5.13 -1.90
N CYS A 150 -2.35 4.74 -0.67
CA CYS A 150 -1.37 4.56 0.42
C CYS A 150 -0.24 3.61 0.02
N ARG A 151 -0.60 2.50 -0.64
CA ARG A 151 0.34 1.49 -1.10
C ARG A 151 1.13 1.94 -2.34
N HIS A 152 0.55 2.80 -3.19
CA HIS A 152 1.30 3.47 -4.25
C HIS A 152 2.32 4.48 -3.70
N THR A 153 1.97 5.23 -2.65
CA THR A 153 2.90 6.11 -1.93
C THR A 153 4.07 5.32 -1.36
N TYR A 154 3.82 4.16 -0.74
CA TYR A 154 4.89 3.25 -0.31
C TYR A 154 5.80 2.86 -1.47
N ALA A 155 5.23 2.41 -2.60
CA ALA A 155 5.99 1.99 -3.76
C ALA A 155 6.91 3.10 -4.30
N LYS A 156 6.37 4.32 -4.44
CA LYS A 156 7.15 5.50 -4.84
C LYS A 156 8.31 5.76 -3.88
N ARG A 157 8.02 5.81 -2.58
CA ARG A 157 9.01 6.07 -1.52
C ARG A 157 10.13 5.05 -1.50
N VAL A 158 9.79 3.78 -1.67
CA VAL A 158 10.77 2.68 -1.74
C VAL A 158 11.69 2.86 -2.95
N LEU A 159 11.14 3.11 -4.15
CA LEU A 159 11.95 3.32 -5.35
C LEU A 159 12.88 4.51 -5.24
N GLN A 160 12.44 5.59 -4.59
CA GLN A 160 13.22 6.80 -4.37
C GLN A 160 14.14 6.73 -3.15
N GLY A 161 14.22 5.58 -2.46
CA GLY A 161 15.10 5.40 -1.32
C GLY A 161 14.70 6.18 -0.06
N PHE A 162 13.43 6.60 0.07
CA PHE A 162 12.95 7.39 1.20
C PHE A 162 13.24 6.76 2.57
N TRP A 163 13.24 5.42 2.64
CA TRP A 163 13.48 4.68 3.89
C TRP A 163 14.95 4.34 4.14
N SER A 164 15.66 3.92 3.09
CA SER A 164 17.04 3.40 3.14
C SER A 164 18.10 4.46 2.84
N GLY A 165 17.70 5.64 2.36
CA GLY A 165 18.60 6.63 1.77
C GLY A 165 19.17 6.22 0.40
N LYS A 166 18.75 5.07 -0.15
CA LYS A 166 19.24 4.52 -1.42
C LYS A 166 18.08 4.07 -2.30
N PRO A 167 17.96 4.56 -3.54
CA PRO A 167 16.98 4.07 -4.51
C PRO A 167 17.02 2.54 -4.64
N THR A 168 15.89 1.95 -5.04
CA THR A 168 15.81 0.51 -5.28
C THR A 168 15.22 0.20 -6.65
N ASN A 169 15.47 -1.02 -7.13
CA ASN A 169 15.01 -1.49 -8.43
C ASN A 169 13.59 -2.08 -8.38
N ILE A 170 13.02 -2.31 -9.57
CA ILE A 170 11.64 -2.79 -9.75
C ILE A 170 11.47 -4.22 -9.21
N GLU A 171 12.49 -5.06 -9.31
CA GLU A 171 12.47 -6.44 -8.84
C GLU A 171 12.38 -6.51 -7.32
N THR A 172 13.13 -5.66 -6.62
CA THR A 172 13.08 -5.53 -5.17
C THR A 172 11.74 -5.00 -4.73
N LEU A 173 11.23 -3.94 -5.38
CA LEU A 173 9.88 -3.44 -5.12
C LEU A 173 8.81 -4.53 -5.34
N ALA A 174 8.93 -5.32 -6.41
CA ALA A 174 7.98 -6.39 -6.72
C ALA A 174 7.90 -7.42 -5.59
N ARG A 175 9.06 -7.84 -5.05
CA ARG A 175 9.12 -8.72 -3.87
C ARG A 175 8.51 -8.05 -2.64
N LEU A 176 8.87 -6.80 -2.34
CA LEU A 176 8.34 -6.05 -1.19
C LEU A 176 6.84 -5.80 -1.27
N MET A 177 6.29 -5.74 -2.46
CA MET A 177 4.86 -5.58 -2.71
C MET A 177 4.14 -6.93 -2.82
N GLY A 178 4.84 -8.04 -3.05
CA GLY A 178 4.21 -9.32 -3.37
C GLY A 178 3.45 -9.25 -4.70
N ASN A 179 4.06 -8.63 -5.71
CA ASN A 179 3.57 -8.54 -7.10
C ASN A 179 4.61 -9.18 -8.03
N SER A 180 4.25 -9.46 -9.28
CA SER A 180 5.24 -9.81 -10.30
C SER A 180 6.07 -8.59 -10.72
N PRO A 181 7.31 -8.77 -11.18
CA PRO A 181 8.12 -7.69 -11.75
C PRO A 181 7.39 -6.94 -12.87
N GLN A 182 6.70 -7.65 -13.77
CA GLN A 182 5.92 -7.04 -14.85
C GLN A 182 4.86 -6.07 -14.32
N VAL A 183 4.08 -6.46 -13.31
CA VAL A 183 3.06 -5.58 -12.71
C VAL A 183 3.71 -4.35 -12.09
N CYS A 184 4.87 -4.48 -11.46
CA CYS A 184 5.58 -3.32 -10.92
C CYS A 184 6.22 -2.47 -12.01
N GLN A 185 6.68 -3.04 -13.11
CA GLN A 185 7.23 -2.32 -14.26
C GLN A 185 6.14 -1.49 -14.95
N ASP A 186 5.00 -2.11 -15.27
CA ASP A 186 3.84 -1.47 -15.92
C ASP A 186 3.29 -0.29 -15.11
N HIS A 187 3.55 -0.28 -13.80
CA HIS A 187 3.01 0.72 -12.90
C HIS A 187 4.04 1.73 -12.38
N TYR A 188 5.18 1.27 -11.91
CA TYR A 188 6.07 2.09 -11.09
C TYR A 188 7.41 2.42 -11.77
N LEU A 189 7.69 1.89 -12.97
CA LEU A 189 8.96 2.17 -13.66
C LEU A 189 9.23 3.66 -13.83
N GLN A 190 8.19 4.46 -14.08
CA GLN A 190 8.27 5.92 -14.20
C GLN A 190 8.76 6.65 -12.93
N TRP A 191 8.81 5.97 -11.78
CA TRP A 191 9.34 6.52 -10.52
C TRP A 191 10.70 5.94 -10.13
N SER A 192 11.25 5.03 -10.94
CA SER A 192 12.56 4.44 -10.71
C SER A 192 13.63 5.30 -11.37
N GLU A 193 14.64 5.66 -10.58
CA GLU A 193 15.83 6.38 -11.05
C GLU A 193 16.97 5.41 -11.44
N SER A 194 16.85 4.13 -11.05
CA SER A 194 17.88 3.08 -11.22
C SER A 194 18.19 2.69 -12.68
N TYR A 195 17.48 3.24 -13.66
CA TYR A 195 17.71 2.97 -15.08
C TYR A 195 18.17 4.23 -15.84
N ALA A 196 18.41 5.33 -15.13
CA ALA A 196 18.90 6.59 -15.69
C ALA A 196 20.39 6.84 -15.41
N GLU A 197 21.07 5.89 -14.76
CA GLU A 197 22.50 5.99 -14.44
C GLU A 197 23.32 6.05 -15.74
N PRO A 198 24.19 7.06 -15.90
CA PRO A 198 25.05 7.15 -17.06
C PRO A 198 26.09 6.02 -17.08
N LEU A 199 26.30 5.41 -18.24
CA LEU A 199 27.31 4.34 -18.42
C LEU A 199 28.72 4.77 -17.98
N TRP A 200 29.05 6.06 -18.06
CA TRP A 200 30.35 6.60 -17.67
C TRP A 200 30.54 6.78 -16.16
N GLU A 201 29.50 6.59 -15.35
CA GLU A 201 29.60 6.55 -13.88
C GLU A 201 29.84 5.12 -13.34
N SER A 202 29.81 4.11 -14.22
CA SER A 202 30.04 2.70 -13.88
C SER A 202 31.50 2.22 -14.10
N ALA A 203 32.43 3.14 -14.36
CA ALA A 203 33.85 2.87 -14.65
C ALA A 203 34.73 3.00 -13.41
#